data_AF-A0A8C1IVZ3-F1
#
_entry.id   AF-A0A8C1IVZ3-F1
#
_cell.length_a   1.000
_cell.length_b   1.000
_cell.length_c   1.000
_cell.angle_alpha   90.00
_cell.angle_beta   90.00
_cell.angle_gamma   90.00
#
_symmetry.space_group_name_H-M   'P 1'
#
loop_
_entity.id
_entity.type
_entity.pdbx_description
1 polymer ?
#
loop_
_entity_poly.entity_id
_entity_poly.type
_entity_poly.pdbx_seq_one_letter_code
_entity_poly.pdbx_strand_id
1 'polypeptide(L)'
;AVFTWCSVSTADGSALVKIGNTTVICGIKAELTTPPSDAPNRGYIVPNVDLPPLCSSKFRPGPPGEQAQAASQFIADVIESSDLINMEELCIEKSKLCWVLYCDIMCLDYDGNLLDACIIVLLAALKNAQLPEVTINKETDLAEADIQKKKPLKINRLPVGSSFAVFDDSIIIVDPTAEEESLSTALLTVVTDEEDRLCAVHKPGGTSLSGEKLQHCINRAITRNKEISKLVDKVTESTKTAK
;
A
#
# COMPACT_ATOMS: atom_id res chain seq x y z
N ALA A 1 -1.92 -7.51 -15.00
CA ALA A 1 -0.86 -6.94 -14.16
C ALA A 1 0.30 -7.92 -14.07
N VAL A 2 1.55 -7.45 -14.16
CA VAL A 2 2.74 -8.27 -13.88
C VAL A 2 3.15 -7.99 -12.44
N PHE A 3 3.33 -9.04 -11.66
CA PHE A 3 3.76 -8.97 -10.27
C PHE A 3 5.13 -9.62 -10.16
N THR A 4 6.11 -8.92 -9.59
CA THR A 4 7.43 -9.48 -9.31
C THR A 4 7.76 -9.24 -7.85
N TRP A 5 7.97 -10.31 -7.11
CA TRP A 5 8.29 -10.28 -5.70
C TRP A 5 9.81 -10.40 -5.54
N CYS A 6 10.39 -9.82 -4.48
CA CYS A 6 11.85 -9.79 -4.26
C CYS A 6 12.64 -9.10 -5.40
N SER A 7 12.21 -7.91 -5.83
CA SER A 7 12.99 -7.10 -6.78
C SER A 7 14.24 -6.48 -6.15
N VAL A 8 14.23 -6.26 -4.83
CA VAL A 8 15.33 -5.65 -4.08
C VAL A 8 15.83 -6.63 -3.02
N SER A 9 17.08 -7.10 -3.16
CA SER A 9 17.72 -8.07 -2.25
C SER A 9 18.16 -7.48 -0.91
N THR A 10 18.27 -6.15 -0.83
CA THR A 10 18.69 -5.43 0.38
C THR A 10 17.53 -5.00 1.28
N ALA A 11 16.28 -5.18 0.83
CA ALA A 11 15.08 -4.82 1.59
C ALA A 11 14.50 -6.05 2.30
N ASP A 12 13.92 -5.85 3.49
CA ASP A 12 13.29 -6.92 4.27
C ASP A 12 12.03 -7.47 3.58
N GLY A 13 11.38 -6.63 2.77
CA GLY A 13 10.35 -6.99 1.82
C GLY A 13 10.41 -6.08 0.59
N SER A 14 10.17 -6.64 -0.59
CA SER A 14 10.03 -5.83 -1.80
C SER A 14 9.06 -6.47 -2.79
N ALA A 15 8.37 -5.61 -3.54
CA ALA A 15 7.51 -5.99 -4.64
C ALA A 15 7.53 -4.96 -5.75
N LEU A 16 7.31 -5.41 -6.98
CA LEU A 16 7.14 -4.62 -8.18
C LEU A 16 5.79 -5.02 -8.79
N VAL A 17 4.95 -4.02 -9.06
CA VAL A 17 3.65 -4.21 -9.69
C VAL A 17 3.58 -3.36 -10.94
N LYS A 18 3.12 -3.98 -12.01
CA LYS A 18 2.81 -3.30 -13.26
C LYS A 18 1.34 -3.49 -13.61
N ILE A 19 0.58 -2.40 -13.63
CA ILE A 19 -0.82 -2.33 -14.06
C ILE A 19 -0.87 -1.52 -15.35
N GLY A 20 -1.18 -2.15 -16.48
CA GLY A 20 -1.05 -1.50 -17.78
C GLY A 20 0.40 -1.07 -18.03
N ASN A 21 0.61 0.22 -18.28
CA ASN A 21 1.96 0.80 -18.36
C ASN A 21 2.44 1.35 -17.01
N THR A 22 1.54 1.63 -16.07
CA THR A 22 1.90 2.10 -14.73
C THR A 22 2.71 1.04 -13.99
N THR A 23 3.93 1.39 -13.61
CA THR A 23 4.86 0.51 -12.92
C THR A 23 5.27 1.14 -11.60
N VAL A 24 5.06 0.41 -10.49
CA VAL A 24 5.36 0.88 -9.13
C VAL A 24 6.15 -0.18 -8.38
N ILE A 25 7.19 0.25 -7.68
CA ILE A 25 8.02 -0.60 -6.81
C ILE A 25 7.81 -0.18 -5.35
N CYS A 26 7.74 -1.14 -4.44
CA CYS A 26 7.77 -0.89 -3.01
C CYS A 26 8.94 -1.64 -2.38
N GLY A 27 9.71 -0.93 -1.56
CA GLY A 27 10.72 -1.47 -0.65
C GLY A 27 10.29 -1.25 0.79
N ILE A 28 10.40 -2.29 1.60
CA ILE A 28 10.13 -2.25 3.02
C ILE A 28 11.44 -2.42 3.76
N LYS A 29 11.72 -1.47 4.63
CA LYS A 29 12.86 -1.50 5.54
C LYS A 29 12.36 -1.47 6.98
N ALA A 30 12.81 -2.42 7.78
CA ALA A 30 12.45 -2.48 9.18
C ALA A 30 13.56 -1.90 10.06
N GLU A 31 13.20 -1.00 10.97
CA GLU A 31 14.10 -0.43 11.96
C GLU A 31 13.52 -0.55 13.37
N LEU A 32 14.39 -0.65 14.37
CA LEU A 32 14.00 -0.70 15.78
C LEU A 32 13.98 0.72 16.35
N THR A 33 12.87 1.12 16.96
CA THR A 33 12.74 2.43 17.62
C THR A 33 12.04 2.29 18.96
N THR A 34 12.06 3.37 19.75
CA THR A 34 11.22 3.51 20.94
C THR A 34 9.81 3.95 20.53
N PRO A 35 8.74 3.23 20.92
CA PRO A 35 7.39 3.67 20.62
C PRO A 35 7.10 5.03 21.29
N PRO A 36 6.25 5.88 20.68
CA PRO A 36 5.83 7.12 21.29
C PRO A 36 5.02 6.86 22.56
N SER A 37 5.02 7.84 23.46
CA SER A 37 4.37 7.75 24.77
C SER A 37 2.86 7.57 24.70
N ASP A 38 2.23 7.93 23.58
CA ASP A 38 0.78 7.85 23.39
C ASP A 38 0.29 6.41 23.17
N ALA A 39 1.08 5.58 22.48
CA ALA A 39 0.78 4.18 22.23
C ALA A 39 2.04 3.30 22.44
N PRO A 40 2.35 2.96 23.71
CA PRO A 40 3.57 2.24 24.07
C PRO A 40 3.60 0.76 23.67
N ASN A 41 2.47 0.20 23.24
CA ASN A 41 2.29 -1.20 22.89
C ASN A 41 2.13 -1.45 21.37
N ARG A 42 2.35 -0.43 20.54
CA ARG A 42 2.14 -0.52 19.08
C ARG A 42 3.42 -0.15 18.33
N GLY A 43 3.73 -0.90 17.28
CA GLY A 43 4.67 -0.49 16.24
C GLY A 43 4.01 0.46 15.23
N TYR A 44 4.81 0.97 14.28
CA TYR A 44 4.34 1.95 13.30
C TYR A 44 4.76 1.56 11.89
N ILE A 45 3.91 1.93 10.93
CA ILE A 45 4.19 1.79 9.51
C ILE A 45 4.16 3.19 8.93
N VAL A 46 5.24 3.56 8.24
CA VAL A 46 5.39 4.88 7.61
C VAL A 46 5.43 4.66 6.10
N PRO A 47 4.29 4.81 5.40
CA PRO A 47 4.28 4.79 3.95
C PRO A 47 4.79 6.12 3.40
N ASN A 48 5.63 6.03 2.38
CA ASN A 48 6.15 7.18 1.67
C ASN A 48 6.03 6.91 0.16
N VAL A 49 5.29 7.75 -0.55
CA VAL A 49 5.12 7.66 -2.01
C VAL A 49 5.99 8.72 -2.66
N ASP A 50 6.92 8.30 -3.49
CA ASP A 50 7.74 9.18 -4.30
C ASP A 50 7.39 9.05 -5.79
N LEU A 51 7.31 10.21 -6.44
CA LEU A 51 6.99 10.37 -7.85
C LEU A 51 8.17 11.09 -8.53
N PRO A 52 9.24 10.36 -8.85
CA PRO A 52 10.41 10.96 -9.48
C PRO A 52 10.07 11.49 -10.89
N PRO A 53 10.91 12.40 -11.44
CA PRO A 53 10.78 12.88 -12.82
C PRO A 53 10.92 11.78 -13.88
N LEU A 54 11.29 10.57 -13.47
CA LEU A 54 11.35 9.38 -14.32
C LEU A 54 9.95 8.92 -14.77
N CYS A 55 8.93 9.04 -13.91
CA CYS A 55 7.60 8.49 -14.21
C CYS A 55 6.86 9.28 -15.28
N SER A 56 7.05 10.60 -15.28
CA SER A 56 6.41 11.51 -16.22
C SER A 56 7.15 12.84 -16.26
N SER A 57 7.18 13.48 -17.44
CA SER A 57 7.69 14.84 -17.61
C SER A 57 6.91 15.90 -16.82
N LYS A 58 5.74 15.54 -16.28
CA LYS A 58 4.93 16.36 -15.38
C LYS A 58 5.59 16.53 -14.00
N PHE A 59 6.38 15.56 -13.56
CA PHE A 59 7.02 15.61 -12.24
C PHE A 59 8.36 16.33 -12.31
N ARG A 60 8.58 17.24 -11.36
CA ARG A 60 9.83 17.99 -11.27
C ARG A 60 10.74 17.36 -10.22
N PRO A 61 12.07 17.32 -10.47
CA PRO A 61 13.02 17.00 -9.42
C PRO A 61 12.92 18.03 -8.30
N GLY A 62 12.80 17.59 -7.05
CA GLY A 62 12.64 18.48 -5.91
C GLY A 62 11.90 17.82 -4.75
N PRO A 63 11.37 18.61 -3.81
CA PRO A 63 10.53 18.08 -2.74
C PRO A 63 9.28 17.38 -3.33
N PRO A 64 8.68 16.43 -2.59
CA PRO A 64 7.54 15.67 -3.09
C PRO A 64 6.40 16.63 -3.45
N GLY A 65 5.86 16.47 -4.67
CA GLY A 65 4.74 17.27 -5.14
C GLY A 65 3.46 16.97 -4.38
N GLU A 66 2.44 17.81 -4.57
CA GLU A 66 1.14 17.68 -3.89
C GLU A 66 0.50 16.29 -4.10
N GLN A 67 0.56 15.75 -5.31
CA GLN A 67 0.03 14.42 -5.61
C GLN A 67 0.76 13.30 -4.85
N ALA A 68 2.08 13.40 -4.70
CA ALA A 68 2.89 12.41 -3.97
C ALA A 68 2.58 12.46 -2.46
N GLN A 69 2.45 13.67 -1.92
CA GLN A 69 2.07 13.87 -0.51
C GLN A 69 0.64 13.39 -0.23
N ALA A 70 -0.32 13.71 -1.11
CA ALA A 70 -1.69 13.25 -0.99
C ALA A 70 -1.80 11.72 -1.08
N ALA A 71 -1.04 11.09 -1.99
CA ALA A 71 -0.98 9.63 -2.09
C ALA A 71 -0.36 8.99 -0.84
N SER A 72 0.71 9.58 -0.30
CA SER A 72 1.36 9.10 0.93
C SER A 72 0.39 9.14 2.12
N GLN A 73 -0.31 10.26 2.30
CA GLN A 73 -1.30 10.41 3.36
C GLN A 73 -2.48 9.46 3.15
N PHE A 74 -2.99 9.34 1.93
CA PHE A 74 -4.10 8.43 1.62
C PHE A 74 -3.74 6.98 1.94
N ILE A 75 -2.52 6.54 1.62
CA ILE A 75 -2.07 5.19 1.96
C ILE A 75 -1.92 5.02 3.47
N ALA A 76 -1.45 6.04 4.20
CA ALA A 76 -1.41 6.00 5.66
C ALA A 76 -2.82 5.82 6.24
N ASP A 77 -3.80 6.58 5.75
CA ASP A 77 -5.20 6.47 6.16
C ASP A 77 -5.78 5.08 5.82
N VAL A 78 -5.40 4.51 4.67
CA VAL A 78 -5.79 3.15 4.29
C VAL A 78 -5.20 2.12 5.24
N ILE A 79 -3.91 2.23 5.60
CA ILE A 79 -3.26 1.29 6.53
C ILE A 79 -3.93 1.33 7.91
N GLU A 80 -4.25 2.53 8.40
CA GLU A 80 -4.90 2.71 9.71
C GLU A 80 -6.36 2.25 9.69
N SER A 81 -7.13 2.56 8.64
CA SER A 81 -8.55 2.18 8.55
C SER A 81 -8.79 0.70 8.29
N SER A 82 -7.83 0.00 7.67
CA SER A 82 -8.00 -1.40 7.28
C SER A 82 -7.46 -2.41 8.31
N ASP A 83 -6.74 -1.97 9.35
CA ASP A 83 -6.08 -2.86 10.32
C ASP A 83 -5.27 -3.98 9.63
N LEU A 84 -4.47 -3.62 8.61
CA LEU A 84 -3.69 -4.56 7.80
C LEU A 84 -2.87 -5.53 8.64
N ILE A 85 -2.14 -4.97 9.59
CA ILE A 85 -1.20 -5.67 10.47
C ILE A 85 -1.56 -5.32 11.90
N ASN A 86 -1.53 -6.32 12.77
CA ASN A 86 -1.65 -6.07 14.19
C ASN A 86 -0.38 -5.35 14.69
N MET A 87 -0.50 -4.05 14.96
CA MET A 87 0.61 -3.22 15.45
C MET A 87 1.18 -3.72 16.78
N GLU A 88 0.42 -4.50 17.54
CA GLU A 88 0.89 -5.12 18.78
C GLU A 88 1.91 -6.24 18.54
N GLU A 89 1.83 -6.93 17.40
CA GLU A 89 2.83 -7.95 17.02
C GLU A 89 4.18 -7.34 16.63
N LEU A 90 4.19 -6.05 16.27
CA LEU A 90 5.39 -5.28 16.00
C LEU A 90 6.06 -4.75 17.28
N CYS A 91 5.38 -4.81 18.42
CA CYS A 91 5.93 -4.40 19.71
C CYS A 91 6.76 -5.55 20.31
N ILE A 92 8.05 -5.31 20.53
CA ILE A 92 8.93 -6.29 21.19
C ILE A 92 8.80 -6.13 22.70
N GLU A 93 9.00 -4.91 23.20
CA GLU A 93 8.87 -4.57 24.61
C GLU A 93 8.18 -3.22 24.79
N LYS A 94 7.13 -3.24 25.62
CA LYS A 94 6.26 -2.08 25.88
C LYS A 94 7.10 -0.90 26.35
N SER A 95 6.90 0.26 25.71
CA SER A 95 7.60 1.53 26.02
C SER A 95 9.12 1.53 25.82
N LYS A 96 9.72 0.47 25.28
CA LYS A 96 11.17 0.38 25.06
C LYS A 96 11.53 0.17 23.61
N LEU A 97 10.99 -0.87 22.98
CA LEU A 97 11.40 -1.30 21.65
C LEU A 97 10.19 -1.77 20.84
N CYS A 98 9.97 -1.11 19.70
CA CYS A 98 9.02 -1.52 18.68
C CYS A 98 9.65 -1.47 17.29
N TRP A 99 9.06 -2.22 16.37
CA TRP A 99 9.40 -2.16 14.96
C TRP A 99 8.74 -0.96 14.28
N VAL A 100 9.52 -0.26 13.47
CA VAL A 100 9.06 0.70 12.47
C VAL A 100 9.29 0.09 11.10
N LEU A 101 8.23 0.03 10.29
CA LEU A 101 8.32 -0.37 8.91
C LEU A 101 8.25 0.88 8.04
N TYR A 102 9.37 1.23 7.40
CA TYR A 102 9.38 2.24 6.35
C TYR A 102 9.00 1.56 5.04
N CYS A 103 7.89 2.00 4.46
CA CYS A 103 7.39 1.50 3.19
C CYS A 103 7.59 2.57 2.13
N ASP A 104 8.72 2.49 1.43
CA ASP A 104 9.04 3.40 0.32
C ASP A 104 8.42 2.86 -0.96
N ILE A 105 7.49 3.59 -1.52
CA ILE A 105 6.77 3.29 -2.75
C ILE A 105 7.24 4.28 -3.81
N MET A 106 7.87 3.80 -4.87
CA MET A 106 8.34 4.63 -5.96
C MET A 106 7.61 4.26 -7.24
N CYS A 107 6.99 5.24 -7.89
CA CYS A 107 6.49 5.06 -9.24
C CYS A 107 7.68 5.10 -10.21
N LEU A 108 7.71 4.21 -11.20
CA LEU A 108 8.74 4.17 -12.25
C LEU A 108 8.18 4.68 -13.57
N ASP A 109 6.92 4.33 -13.86
CA ASP A 109 6.19 4.73 -15.06
C ASP A 109 4.76 5.08 -14.63
N TYR A 110 4.29 6.27 -15.01
CA TYR A 110 2.98 6.78 -14.63
C TYR A 110 2.07 6.84 -15.85
N ASP A 111 1.07 5.96 -15.88
CA ASP A 111 0.03 5.93 -16.92
C ASP A 111 -1.38 5.82 -16.31
N GLY A 112 -1.59 6.49 -15.17
CA GLY A 112 -2.85 6.52 -14.44
C GLY A 112 -2.97 5.43 -13.38
N ASN A 113 -4.04 5.53 -12.59
CA ASN A 113 -4.39 4.62 -11.51
C ASN A 113 -3.26 4.34 -10.48
N LEU A 114 -2.56 5.41 -10.08
CA LEU A 114 -1.44 5.32 -9.15
C LEU A 114 -1.86 4.73 -7.79
N LEU A 115 -3.01 5.14 -7.25
CA LEU A 115 -3.44 4.77 -5.90
C LEU A 115 -3.70 3.27 -5.77
N ASP A 116 -4.37 2.65 -6.75
CA ASP A 116 -4.61 1.22 -6.73
C ASP A 116 -3.28 0.45 -6.85
N ALA A 117 -2.39 0.91 -7.75
CA ALA A 117 -1.07 0.31 -7.92
C ALA A 117 -0.24 0.38 -6.63
N CYS A 118 -0.27 1.51 -5.92
CA CYS A 118 0.39 1.72 -4.63
C CYS A 118 -0.15 0.79 -3.53
N ILE A 119 -1.46 0.62 -3.42
CA ILE A 119 -2.06 -0.29 -2.43
C ILE A 119 -1.65 -1.73 -2.73
N ILE A 120 -1.73 -2.16 -3.98
CA ILE A 120 -1.43 -3.55 -4.35
C ILE A 120 0.08 -3.86 -4.17
N VAL A 121 0.98 -2.94 -4.55
CA VAL A 121 2.42 -3.14 -4.36
C VAL A 121 2.79 -3.16 -2.87
N LEU A 122 2.15 -2.32 -2.05
CA LEU A 122 2.35 -2.31 -0.61
C LEU A 122 1.93 -3.64 0.01
N LEU A 123 0.75 -4.15 -0.34
CA LEU A 123 0.27 -5.45 0.12
C LEU A 123 1.22 -6.59 -0.27
N ALA A 124 1.68 -6.58 -1.53
CA ALA A 124 2.61 -7.57 -2.03
C ALA A 124 3.96 -7.50 -1.29
N ALA A 125 4.47 -6.29 -1.04
CA ALA A 125 5.71 -6.10 -0.31
C ALA A 125 5.59 -6.54 1.16
N LEU A 126 4.46 -6.23 1.83
CA LEU A 126 4.21 -6.64 3.21
C LEU A 126 4.04 -8.17 3.33
N LYS A 127 3.38 -8.83 2.38
CA LYS A 127 3.27 -10.30 2.34
C LYS A 127 4.64 -10.96 2.17
N ASN A 128 5.58 -10.28 1.51
CA ASN A 128 6.95 -10.76 1.30
C ASN A 128 7.89 -10.41 2.46
N ALA A 129 7.54 -9.42 3.28
CA ALA A 129 8.39 -8.92 4.33
C ALA A 129 8.61 -9.98 5.41
N GLN A 130 9.89 -10.23 5.72
CA GLN A 130 10.28 -11.14 6.78
C GLN A 130 11.17 -10.41 7.78
N LEU A 131 10.71 -10.32 9.02
CA LEU A 131 11.44 -9.64 10.08
C LEU A 131 12.27 -10.64 10.88
N PRO A 132 13.52 -10.31 11.25
CA PRO A 132 14.28 -11.14 12.17
C PRO A 132 13.63 -11.12 13.57
N GLU A 133 13.69 -12.24 14.27
CA GLU A 133 13.26 -12.33 15.65
C GLU A 133 14.25 -11.55 16.53
N VAL A 134 13.74 -10.62 17.34
CA VAL A 134 14.57 -9.80 18.23
C VAL A 134 14.30 -10.23 19.65
N THR A 135 15.35 -10.68 20.33
CA THR A 135 15.33 -10.98 21.76
C THR A 135 16.11 -9.92 22.51
N ILE A 136 15.49 -9.37 23.55
CA ILE A 136 16.15 -8.41 24.45
C ILE A 136 16.84 -9.22 25.54
N ASN A 137 18.17 -9.14 25.61
CA ASN A 137 18.91 -9.73 26.71
C ASN A 137 18.76 -8.82 27.96
N LYS A 138 18.08 -9.34 28.98
CA LYS A 138 17.74 -8.61 30.22
C LYS A 138 18.95 -8.17 31.05
N GLU A 139 20.15 -8.69 30.77
CA GLU A 139 21.39 -8.33 31.46
C GLU A 139 22.17 -7.20 30.77
N THR A 140 22.01 -7.00 29.45
CA THR A 140 22.77 -6.01 28.67
C THR A 140 21.89 -4.88 28.11
N ASP A 141 20.55 -5.01 28.18
CA ASP A 141 19.56 -4.10 27.57
C ASP A 141 19.82 -3.89 26.05
N LEU A 142 20.56 -4.81 25.43
CA LEU A 142 20.85 -4.84 24.00
C LEU A 142 19.89 -5.81 23.32
N ALA A 143 19.26 -5.32 22.25
CA ALA A 143 18.47 -6.12 21.33
C ALA A 143 19.42 -6.94 20.43
N GLU A 144 19.45 -8.25 20.61
CA GLU A 144 20.08 -9.15 19.66
C GLU A 144 19.02 -9.63 18.66
N ALA A 145 19.19 -9.24 17.40
CA ALA A 145 18.40 -9.76 16.29
C ALA A 145 19.00 -11.10 15.84
N ASP A 146 18.24 -12.18 15.98
CA ASP A 146 18.63 -13.46 15.41
C ASP A 146 18.34 -13.44 13.90
N ILE A 147 19.40 -13.22 13.12
CA ILE A 147 19.33 -13.11 11.65
C ILE A 147 18.85 -14.43 11.01
N GLN A 148 18.98 -15.56 11.71
CA GLN A 148 18.59 -16.88 11.19
C GLN A 148 17.09 -17.15 11.33
N LYS A 149 16.42 -16.55 12.31
CA LYS A 149 14.98 -16.73 12.51
C LYS A 149 14.22 -15.54 11.96
N LYS A 150 13.80 -15.66 10.70
CA LYS A 150 12.93 -14.68 10.07
C LYS A 150 11.46 -15.09 10.20
N LYS A 151 10.67 -14.25 10.86
CA LYS A 151 9.22 -14.42 10.98
C LYS A 151 8.53 -13.63 9.85
N PRO A 152 7.69 -14.27 9.02
CA PRO A 152 6.87 -13.54 8.07
C PRO A 152 5.84 -12.69 8.82
N LEU A 153 5.56 -11.49 8.30
CA LEU A 153 4.48 -10.67 8.83
C LEU A 153 3.12 -11.32 8.58
N LYS A 154 2.30 -11.37 9.63
CA LYS A 154 0.92 -11.84 9.53
C LYS A 154 0.03 -10.68 9.12
N ILE A 155 -0.51 -10.77 7.91
CA ILE A 155 -1.47 -9.82 7.38
C ILE A 155 -2.87 -10.37 7.67
N ASN A 156 -3.71 -9.57 8.32
CA ASN A 156 -5.06 -9.98 8.69
C ASN A 156 -6.07 -9.75 7.56
N ARG A 157 -5.86 -8.69 6.78
CA ARG A 157 -6.83 -8.17 5.80
C ARG A 157 -6.13 -7.67 4.55
N LEU A 158 -6.83 -7.70 3.42
CA LEU A 158 -6.29 -7.35 2.11
C LEU A 158 -7.19 -6.28 1.44
N PRO A 159 -7.05 -5.01 1.84
CA PRO A 159 -7.73 -3.90 1.22
C PRO A 159 -7.21 -3.69 -0.21
N VAL A 160 -8.12 -3.62 -1.17
CA VAL A 160 -7.79 -3.30 -2.56
C VAL A 160 -8.50 -2.01 -2.95
N GLY A 161 -7.71 -1.08 -3.51
CA GLY A 161 -8.23 0.13 -4.14
C GLY A 161 -8.82 -0.16 -5.51
N SER A 162 -9.94 0.46 -5.82
CA SER A 162 -10.48 0.59 -7.18
C SER A 162 -10.74 2.06 -7.47
N SER A 163 -10.02 2.59 -8.45
CA SER A 163 -10.16 3.97 -8.92
C SER A 163 -11.12 4.08 -10.10
N PHE A 164 -11.92 5.12 -10.06
CA PHE A 164 -12.99 5.44 -10.99
C PHE A 164 -12.82 6.87 -11.48
N ALA A 165 -12.89 7.07 -12.81
CA ALA A 165 -12.97 8.39 -13.42
C ALA A 165 -14.40 8.64 -13.91
N VAL A 166 -14.91 9.84 -13.62
CA VAL A 166 -16.26 10.26 -14.01
C VAL A 166 -16.18 11.36 -15.08
N PHE A 167 -16.91 11.15 -16.17
CA PHE A 167 -17.04 12.09 -17.29
C PHE A 167 -18.47 12.56 -17.41
N ASP A 168 -18.65 13.89 -17.52
CA ASP A 168 -19.92 14.57 -17.77
C ASP A 168 -21.10 14.00 -16.96
N ASP A 169 -20.83 13.71 -15.69
CA ASP A 169 -21.72 13.09 -14.70
C ASP A 169 -22.32 11.73 -15.06
N SER A 170 -22.19 11.23 -16.29
CA SER A 170 -22.97 10.10 -16.80
C SER A 170 -22.12 8.87 -17.03
N ILE A 171 -20.85 9.03 -17.39
CA ILE A 171 -19.96 7.94 -17.76
C ILE A 171 -18.96 7.73 -16.63
N ILE A 172 -18.91 6.50 -16.12
CA ILE A 172 -17.95 6.09 -15.09
C ILE A 172 -17.05 5.03 -15.70
N ILE A 173 -15.76 5.34 -15.76
CA ILE A 173 -14.71 4.43 -16.21
C ILE A 173 -13.98 3.90 -14.98
N VAL A 174 -13.58 2.63 -15.04
CA VAL A 174 -12.79 1.98 -13.98
C VAL A 174 -11.37 1.86 -14.49
N ASP A 175 -10.38 2.04 -13.61
CA ASP A 175 -8.95 1.94 -13.94
C ASP A 175 -8.53 2.98 -15.01
N PRO A 176 -8.68 4.29 -14.70
CA PRO A 176 -8.45 5.34 -15.68
C PRO A 176 -6.97 5.45 -16.04
N THR A 177 -6.70 5.66 -17.33
CA THR A 177 -5.37 6.00 -17.84
C THR A 177 -5.00 7.44 -17.49
N ALA A 178 -3.72 7.82 -17.64
CA ALA A 178 -3.28 9.20 -17.38
C ALA A 178 -3.98 10.24 -18.26
N GLU A 179 -4.38 9.86 -19.48
CA GLU A 179 -5.17 10.72 -20.38
C GLU A 179 -6.61 10.86 -19.89
N GLU A 180 -7.23 9.75 -19.48
CA GLU A 180 -8.59 9.74 -18.93
C GLU A 180 -8.67 10.51 -17.62
N GLU A 181 -7.70 10.36 -16.71
CA GLU A 181 -7.62 11.16 -15.48
C GLU A 181 -7.54 12.66 -15.79
N SER A 182 -6.74 13.05 -16.78
CA SER A 182 -6.56 14.46 -17.16
C SER A 182 -7.79 15.09 -17.80
N LEU A 183 -8.66 14.29 -18.41
CA LEU A 183 -9.91 14.72 -19.04
C LEU A 183 -11.12 14.51 -18.14
N SER A 184 -10.96 13.80 -17.03
CA SER A 184 -12.05 13.48 -16.10
C SER A 184 -12.52 14.71 -15.34
N THR A 185 -13.81 14.72 -15.01
CA THR A 185 -14.43 15.80 -14.21
C THR A 185 -14.36 15.51 -12.71
N ALA A 186 -14.27 14.23 -12.33
CA ALA A 186 -14.06 13.78 -10.97
C ALA A 186 -13.34 12.44 -10.95
N LEU A 187 -12.49 12.28 -9.93
CA LEU A 187 -11.85 11.01 -9.59
C LEU A 187 -12.42 10.51 -8.27
N LEU A 188 -12.60 9.20 -8.18
CA LEU A 188 -13.09 8.51 -7.00
C LEU A 188 -12.29 7.22 -6.82
N THR A 189 -11.64 7.07 -5.67
CA THR A 189 -10.97 5.83 -5.29
C THR A 189 -11.73 5.22 -4.12
N VAL A 190 -12.15 3.96 -4.29
CA VAL A 190 -12.87 3.20 -3.27
C VAL A 190 -11.99 2.04 -2.84
N VAL A 191 -11.71 1.94 -1.55
CA VAL A 191 -10.93 0.86 -0.97
C VAL A 191 -11.86 -0.07 -0.22
N THR A 192 -11.87 -1.33 -0.61
CA THR A 192 -12.67 -2.37 0.04
C THR A 192 -11.79 -3.52 0.51
N ASP A 193 -12.21 -4.18 1.58
CA ASP A 193 -11.58 -5.38 2.14
C ASP A 193 -12.21 -6.67 1.58
N GLU A 194 -11.61 -7.82 1.85
CA GLU A 194 -12.10 -9.14 1.39
C GLU A 194 -13.49 -9.50 1.95
N GLU A 195 -13.86 -8.93 3.10
CA GLU A 195 -15.17 -9.08 3.73
C GLU A 195 -16.22 -8.10 3.16
N ASP A 196 -15.99 -7.55 1.96
CA ASP A 196 -16.85 -6.58 1.28
C ASP A 196 -17.09 -5.28 2.09
N ARG A 197 -16.23 -5.00 3.08
CA ARG A 197 -16.31 -3.79 3.90
C ARG A 197 -15.59 -2.63 3.24
N LEU A 198 -16.19 -1.45 3.38
CA LEU A 198 -15.62 -0.19 2.92
C LEU A 198 -14.58 0.31 3.92
N CYS A 199 -13.31 0.40 3.52
CA CYS A 199 -12.23 0.94 4.35
C CYS A 199 -12.14 2.46 4.20
N ALA A 200 -12.01 2.92 2.94
CA ALA A 200 -11.83 4.33 2.63
C ALA A 200 -12.50 4.69 1.31
N VAL A 201 -12.99 5.94 1.23
CA VAL A 201 -13.43 6.56 -0.01
C VAL A 201 -12.69 7.87 -0.16
N HIS A 202 -11.96 8.00 -1.26
CA HIS A 202 -11.20 9.20 -1.58
C HIS A 202 -11.76 9.86 -2.83
N LYS A 203 -12.23 11.09 -2.66
CA LYS A 203 -12.74 11.94 -3.75
C LYS A 203 -12.05 13.29 -3.66
N PRO A 204 -10.94 13.52 -4.39
CA PRO A 204 -10.14 14.75 -4.31
C PRO A 204 -10.81 15.99 -4.97
N GLY A 205 -12.14 16.07 -4.96
CA GLY A 205 -12.91 17.14 -5.59
C GLY A 205 -13.65 16.71 -6.85
N GLY A 206 -14.00 17.67 -7.71
CA GLY A 206 -14.76 17.45 -8.94
C GLY A 206 -16.27 17.47 -8.77
N THR A 207 -17.00 17.06 -9.81
CA THR A 207 -18.46 17.13 -9.89
C THR A 207 -19.18 16.36 -8.78
N SER A 208 -20.41 16.77 -8.47
CA SER A 208 -21.23 16.16 -7.43
C SER A 208 -21.74 14.80 -7.89
N LEU A 209 -21.45 13.75 -7.12
CA LEU A 209 -21.91 12.39 -7.43
C LEU A 209 -23.19 12.08 -6.66
N SER A 210 -24.23 11.63 -7.35
CA SER A 210 -25.45 11.13 -6.70
C SER A 210 -25.15 9.88 -5.86
N GLY A 211 -25.83 9.72 -4.73
CA GLY A 211 -25.66 8.56 -3.85
C GLY A 211 -25.84 7.20 -4.54
N GLU A 212 -26.74 7.11 -5.51
CA GLU A 212 -26.97 5.88 -6.30
C GLU A 212 -25.74 5.48 -7.12
N LYS A 213 -25.07 6.46 -7.75
CA LYS A 213 -23.83 6.25 -8.51
C LYS A 213 -22.68 5.85 -7.60
N LEU A 214 -22.58 6.47 -6.42
CA LEU A 214 -21.59 6.08 -5.42
C LEU A 214 -21.77 4.62 -5.01
N GLN A 215 -23.02 4.20 -4.73
CA GLN A 215 -23.34 2.82 -4.42
C GLN A 215 -23.02 1.87 -5.59
N HIS A 216 -23.26 2.31 -6.83
CA HIS A 216 -22.86 1.55 -8.01
C HIS A 216 -21.33 1.35 -8.09
N CYS A 217 -20.55 2.41 -7.83
CA CYS A 217 -19.09 2.31 -7.78
C CYS A 217 -18.62 1.35 -6.69
N ILE A 218 -19.21 1.41 -5.49
CA ILE A 218 -18.86 0.53 -4.37
C ILE A 218 -19.14 -0.93 -4.73
N ASN A 219 -20.31 -1.25 -5.29
CA ASN A 219 -20.63 -2.62 -5.71
C ASN A 219 -19.69 -3.14 -6.79
N ARG A 220 -19.28 -2.27 -7.73
CA ARG A 220 -18.33 -2.60 -8.78
C ARG A 220 -16.90 -2.78 -8.22
N ALA A 221 -16.51 -1.97 -7.23
CA ALA A 221 -15.25 -2.11 -6.51
C ALA A 221 -15.19 -3.46 -5.77
N ILE A 222 -16.28 -3.87 -5.10
CA ILE A 222 -16.38 -5.18 -4.44
C ILE A 222 -16.16 -6.33 -5.44
N THR A 223 -16.78 -6.24 -6.62
CA THR A 223 -16.65 -7.28 -7.65
C THR A 223 -15.20 -7.38 -8.14
N ARG A 224 -14.57 -6.23 -8.41
CA ARG A 224 -13.18 -6.15 -8.86
C ARG A 224 -12.18 -6.57 -7.79
N ASN A 225 -12.45 -6.24 -6.52
CA ASN A 225 -11.62 -6.67 -5.40
C ASN A 225 -11.51 -8.21 -5.35
N LYS A 226 -12.64 -8.92 -5.51
CA LYS A 226 -12.66 -10.39 -5.57
C LYS A 226 -11.82 -10.96 -6.72
N GLU A 227 -11.68 -10.26 -7.84
CA GLU A 227 -10.81 -10.67 -8.94
C GLU A 227 -9.34 -10.39 -8.63
N ILE A 228 -9.03 -9.22 -8.09
CA ILE A 228 -7.66 -8.81 -7.75
C ILE A 228 -7.11 -9.68 -6.61
N SER A 229 -7.89 -9.96 -5.56
CA SER A 229 -7.41 -10.78 -4.45
C SER A 229 -7.05 -12.20 -4.90
N LYS A 230 -7.87 -12.80 -5.79
CA LYS A 230 -7.54 -14.09 -6.43
C LYS A 230 -6.24 -14.04 -7.25
N LEU A 231 -5.96 -12.93 -7.92
CA LEU A 231 -4.70 -12.77 -8.67
C LEU A 231 -3.51 -12.65 -7.71
N VAL A 232 -3.64 -11.86 -6.64
CA VAL A 232 -2.60 -11.70 -5.63
C VAL A 232 -2.29 -13.05 -4.96
N ASP A 233 -3.31 -13.84 -4.64
CA ASP A 233 -3.11 -15.16 -4.03
C ASP A 233 -2.44 -16.15 -4.98
N LYS A 234 -2.86 -16.22 -6.24
CA LYS A 234 -2.19 -17.05 -7.26
C LYS A 234 -0.72 -16.71 -7.42
N VAL A 235 -0.38 -15.42 -7.41
CA VAL A 235 1.00 -14.95 -7.52
C VAL A 235 1.79 -15.30 -6.25
N THR A 236 1.17 -15.15 -5.08
CA THR A 236 1.78 -15.52 -3.80
C THR A 236 2.12 -17.01 -3.76
N GLU A 237 1.23 -17.87 -4.23
CA GLU A 237 1.43 -19.32 -4.31
C GLU A 237 2.56 -19.69 -5.30
N SER A 238 2.55 -19.08 -6.48
CA SER A 238 3.56 -19.31 -7.53
C SER A 238 4.97 -18.92 -7.07
N THR A 239 5.07 -17.85 -6.27
CA THR A 239 6.36 -17.37 -5.73
C THR A 239 6.89 -18.28 -4.62
N LYS A 240 6.00 -18.88 -3.81
CA LYS A 240 6.40 -19.88 -2.79
C LYS A 240 6.89 -21.19 -3.40
N THR A 241 6.41 -21.57 -4.58
CA THR A 241 6.86 -22.79 -5.29
C THR A 241 8.17 -22.59 -6.04
N ALA A 242 8.58 -21.34 -6.29
CA ALA A 242 9.82 -21.00 -6.98
C ALA A 242 11.01 -20.76 -6.03
N LYS A 243 10.80 -20.77 -4.71
CA LYS A 243 11.84 -20.77 -3.67
C LYS A 243 12.11 -22.19 -3.20
#